data_AF-A0A2A5T7D0-F1
#
_entry.id   AF-A0A2A5T7D0-F1
#
_cell.length_a   1.000
_cell.length_b   1.000
_cell.length_c   1.000
_cell.angle_alpha   90.00
_cell.angle_beta   90.00
_cell.angle_gamma   90.00
#
_symmetry.space_group_name_H-M   'P 1'
#
loop_
_entity.id
_entity.type
_entity.pdbx_description
1 polymer ?
#
loop_
_entity_poly.entity_id
_entity_poly.type
_entity_poly.pdbx_seq_one_letter_code
_entity_poly.pdbx_strand_id
1 'polypeptide(L)'
;MFVATSTNKFPELVSYTRSFKLMQGVLALLCSYLTHRQARTTGIAFVDSSKLQVYHNLRIFKHQVFKGTAKRGKRTMGWFYGFKLHPMLNDQGALSQSK
;
A
#
# COMPACT_ATOMS: atom_id res chain seq x y z
N MET A 1 -21.62 18.44 14.05
CA MET A 1 -22.01 19.46 13.04
C MET A 1 -20.79 20.30 12.70
N PHE A 2 -19.92 19.85 11.77
CA PHE A 2 -18.90 20.68 11.09
C PHE A 2 -18.34 19.87 9.92
N VAL A 3 -19.11 19.77 8.83
CA VAL A 3 -18.55 19.48 7.51
C VAL A 3 -19.25 20.43 6.54
N ALA A 4 -18.79 21.67 6.50
CA ALA A 4 -19.01 22.52 5.34
C ALA A 4 -18.19 21.91 4.19
N THR A 5 -18.85 21.13 3.35
CA THR A 5 -18.26 20.55 2.14
C THR A 5 -17.86 21.69 1.21
N SER A 6 -16.55 21.91 1.08
CA SER A 6 -15.96 22.78 0.05
C SER A 6 -16.00 22.08 -1.32
N THR A 7 -17.19 21.64 -1.74
CA THR A 7 -17.43 21.01 -3.05
C THR A 7 -17.71 22.04 -4.14
N ASN A 8 -17.96 23.31 -3.78
CA ASN A 8 -18.37 24.36 -4.72
C ASN A 8 -17.20 25.14 -5.38
N LYS A 9 -15.94 24.83 -5.04
CA LYS A 9 -14.78 25.59 -5.57
C LYS A 9 -13.97 24.85 -6.64
N PHE A 10 -14.13 23.54 -6.79
CA PHE A 10 -13.37 22.73 -7.75
C PHE A 10 -14.21 21.52 -8.22
N PRO A 11 -15.01 21.65 -9.30
CA PRO A 11 -15.89 20.58 -9.78
C PRO A 11 -15.14 19.40 -10.40
N GLU A 12 -13.87 19.59 -10.79
CA GLU A 12 -13.05 18.59 -11.48
C GLU A 12 -12.10 17.81 -10.54
N LEU A 13 -11.99 18.22 -9.27
CA LEU A 13 -11.16 17.49 -8.32
C LEU A 13 -11.82 16.14 -8.00
N VAL A 14 -11.06 15.05 -8.20
CA VAL A 14 -11.48 13.71 -7.78
C VAL A 14 -11.94 13.81 -6.32
N SER A 15 -13.23 13.52 -6.08
CA SER A 15 -13.77 13.56 -4.74
C SER A 15 -12.90 12.68 -3.83
N TYR A 16 -12.61 13.15 -2.62
CA TYR A 16 -11.79 12.45 -1.62
C TYR A 16 -12.21 10.95 -1.57
N THR A 17 -13.52 10.69 -1.62
CA THR A 17 -14.16 9.37 -1.71
C THR A 17 -13.77 8.53 -2.94
N ARG A 18 -13.67 9.13 -4.13
CA ARG A 18 -13.27 8.43 -5.36
C ARG A 18 -11.77 8.10 -5.35
N SER A 19 -10.93 8.99 -4.85
CA SER A 19 -9.49 8.70 -4.65
C SER A 19 -9.28 7.50 -3.69
N PHE A 20 -10.16 7.30 -2.70
CA PHE A 20 -10.07 6.13 -1.81
C PHE A 20 -10.40 4.80 -2.45
N LYS A 21 -11.49 4.76 -3.23
CA LYS A 21 -11.85 3.55 -3.97
C LYS A 21 -10.73 3.16 -4.93
N LEU A 22 -10.11 4.15 -5.56
CA LEU A 22 -8.96 3.94 -6.44
C LEU A 22 -7.75 3.36 -5.69
N MET A 23 -7.37 3.89 -4.51
CA MET A 23 -6.24 3.33 -3.75
C MET A 23 -6.45 1.87 -3.33
N GLN A 24 -7.66 1.50 -2.92
CA GLN A 24 -7.98 0.09 -2.60
C GLN A 24 -7.93 -0.79 -3.85
N GLY A 25 -8.47 -0.32 -4.97
CA GLY A 25 -8.43 -1.02 -6.25
C GLY A 25 -7.01 -1.23 -6.77
N VAL A 26 -6.16 -0.21 -6.70
CA VAL A 26 -4.74 -0.30 -7.12
C VAL A 26 -3.97 -1.28 -6.25
N LEU A 27 -4.23 -1.32 -4.94
CA LEU A 27 -3.58 -2.29 -4.06
C LEU A 27 -3.99 -3.72 -4.41
N ALA A 28 -5.27 -3.96 -4.71
CA ALA A 28 -5.74 -5.27 -5.18
C ALA A 28 -5.13 -5.64 -6.54
N LEU A 29 -5.03 -4.68 -7.46
CA LEU A 29 -4.39 -4.88 -8.77
C LEU A 29 -2.89 -5.20 -8.62
N LEU A 30 -2.20 -4.51 -7.70
CA LEU A 30 -0.81 -4.78 -7.37
C LEU A 30 -0.67 -6.20 -6.82
N CYS A 31 -1.49 -6.62 -5.86
CA CYS A 31 -1.47 -8.00 -5.35
C CYS A 31 -1.73 -9.02 -6.45
N SER A 32 -2.70 -8.78 -7.33
CA SER A 32 -3.01 -9.65 -8.48
C SER A 32 -1.81 -9.75 -9.44
N TYR A 33 -1.20 -8.62 -9.78
CA TYR A 33 -0.02 -8.56 -10.64
C TYR A 33 1.18 -9.29 -10.04
N LEU A 34 1.43 -9.11 -8.75
CA LEU A 34 2.51 -9.77 -8.02
C LEU A 34 2.28 -11.29 -7.95
N THR A 35 1.02 -11.73 -7.80
CA THR A 35 0.63 -13.14 -7.88
C THR A 35 0.76 -13.69 -9.31
N HIS A 36 0.41 -12.92 -10.33
CA HIS A 36 0.56 -13.33 -11.72
C HIS A 36 2.04 -13.44 -12.14
N ARG A 37 2.92 -12.59 -11.60
CA ARG A 37 4.38 -12.67 -11.81
C ARG A 37 5.08 -13.75 -10.99
N GLN A 38 4.33 -14.67 -10.37
CA GLN A 38 4.92 -15.83 -9.73
C GLN A 38 5.56 -16.73 -10.79
N ALA A 39 6.87 -16.90 -10.71
CA ALA A 39 7.58 -17.89 -11.51
C ALA A 39 7.90 -19.11 -10.66
N ARG A 40 8.20 -20.25 -11.32
CA ARG A 40 8.67 -21.45 -10.62
C ARG A 40 9.91 -21.11 -9.80
N THR A 41 9.87 -21.56 -8.55
CA THR A 41 10.94 -21.43 -7.58
C THR A 41 12.21 -22.12 -8.06
N THR A 42 13.19 -21.34 -8.52
CA THR A 42 14.58 -21.78 -8.49
C THR A 42 15.04 -21.70 -7.03
N GLY A 43 15.88 -22.61 -6.56
CA GLY A 43 16.13 -22.87 -5.13
C GLY A 43 16.74 -21.74 -4.28
N ILE A 44 16.82 -20.49 -4.76
CA ILE A 44 17.38 -19.34 -4.05
C ILE A 44 16.26 -18.30 -3.85
N ALA A 45 15.87 -18.04 -2.60
CA ALA A 45 14.87 -17.03 -2.26
C ALA A 45 15.50 -15.90 -1.43
N PHE A 46 15.45 -14.68 -1.96
CA PHE A 46 15.81 -13.46 -1.27
C PHE A 46 14.59 -12.90 -0.54
N VAL A 47 14.68 -12.82 0.79
CA VAL A 47 13.66 -12.16 1.62
C VAL A 47 14.16 -10.76 1.94
N ASP A 48 13.57 -9.75 1.30
CA ASP A 48 13.75 -8.37 1.77
C ASP A 48 12.52 -7.93 2.56
N SER A 49 12.72 -7.08 3.54
CA SER A 49 11.61 -6.30 4.07
C SER A 49 11.52 -5.03 3.26
N SER A 50 10.40 -4.78 2.60
CA SER A 50 10.14 -3.51 1.89
C SER A 50 8.99 -2.76 2.59
N LYS A 51 9.11 -1.43 2.72
CA LYS A 51 8.02 -0.59 3.27
C LYS A 51 7.10 -0.14 2.14
N LEU A 52 5.80 -0.39 2.28
CA LEU A 52 4.79 0.23 1.43
C LEU A 52 4.15 1.37 2.23
N GLN A 53 4.61 2.59 2.02
CA GLN A 53 4.04 3.76 2.68
C GLN A 53 2.73 4.13 2.00
N VAL A 54 1.65 4.13 2.77
CA VAL A 54 0.30 4.36 2.25
C VAL A 54 -0.17 5.79 2.55
N TYR A 55 0.32 6.38 3.65
CA TYR A 55 -0.04 7.73 4.01
C TYR A 55 1.06 8.48 4.78
N HIS A 56 0.86 9.78 4.96
CA HIS A 56 1.75 10.62 5.76
C HIS A 56 1.50 10.46 7.26
N ASN A 57 2.59 10.35 8.03
CA ASN A 57 2.53 10.10 9.47
C ASN A 57 1.76 11.18 10.25
N LEU A 58 1.86 12.43 9.81
CA LEU A 58 1.24 13.57 10.49
C LEU A 58 -0.29 13.57 10.36
N ARG A 59 -0.83 12.87 9.36
CA ARG A 59 -2.27 12.91 9.02
C ARG A 59 -2.97 11.56 9.21
N ILE A 60 -2.34 10.61 9.91
CA ILE A 60 -2.87 9.25 10.12
C ILE A 60 -4.30 9.29 10.70
N PHE A 61 -4.60 10.19 11.64
CA PHE A 61 -5.91 10.24 12.29
C PHE A 61 -7.07 10.56 11.34
N LYS A 62 -6.81 11.21 10.21
CA LYS A 62 -7.82 11.52 9.17
C LYS A 62 -7.95 10.43 8.12
N HIS A 63 -7.05 9.44 8.15
CA HIS A 63 -6.96 8.41 7.14
C HIS A 63 -7.88 7.23 7.49
N GLN A 64 -8.96 7.06 6.72
CA GLN A 64 -9.99 6.04 7.00
C GLN A 64 -9.81 4.73 6.22
N VAL A 65 -9.15 4.75 5.05
CA VAL A 65 -9.11 3.63 4.09
C VAL A 65 -8.44 2.36 4.62
N PHE A 66 -7.35 2.56 5.36
CA PHE A 66 -6.53 1.50 5.94
C PHE A 66 -6.50 1.63 7.45
N LYS A 67 -7.57 2.19 8.04
CA LYS A 67 -7.72 2.26 9.49
C LYS A 67 -7.86 0.83 10.01
N GLY A 68 -6.99 0.42 10.92
CA GLY A 68 -6.96 -0.95 11.46
C GLY A 68 -6.12 -1.94 10.63
N THR A 69 -6.00 -1.75 9.31
CA THR A 69 -5.18 -2.61 8.44
C THR A 69 -3.72 -2.13 8.37
N ALA A 70 -3.50 -0.85 8.07
CA ALA A 70 -2.16 -0.28 8.02
C ALA A 70 -1.68 0.07 9.42
N LYS A 71 -0.37 -0.12 9.67
CA LYS A 71 0.25 0.13 10.96
C LYS A 71 1.37 1.15 10.82
N ARG A 72 1.68 1.83 11.92
CA ARG A 72 2.84 2.70 11.99
C ARG A 72 4.08 1.83 12.21
N GLY A 73 5.05 1.92 11.30
CA GLY A 73 6.34 1.23 11.38
C GLY A 73 7.50 2.20 11.50
N LYS A 74 8.60 1.77 12.13
CA LYS A 74 9.87 2.49 12.19
C LYS A 74 10.90 1.79 11.31
N ARG A 75 11.68 2.57 10.56
CA ARG A 75 12.88 2.16 9.81
C ARG A 75 14.03 3.10 10.13
N THR A 76 15.22 2.78 9.62
CA THR A 76 16.42 3.62 9.66
C THR A 76 16.14 5.03 9.14
N MET A 77 15.35 5.14 8.06
CA MET A 77 14.94 6.42 7.47
C MET A 77 13.74 7.10 8.17
N GLY A 78 13.33 6.62 9.34
CA GLY A 78 12.25 7.22 10.15
C GLY A 78 10.94 6.42 10.18
N TRP A 79 9.89 7.08 10.66
CA TRP A 79 8.56 6.49 10.80
C TRP A 79 7.83 6.45 9.45
N PHE A 80 6.94 5.49 9.26
CA PHE A 80 6.01 5.43 8.14
C PHE A 80 4.67 4.83 8.57
N TYR A 81 3.60 5.16 7.84
CA TYR A 81 2.28 4.55 8.02
C TYR A 81 1.93 3.75 6.77
N GLY A 82 1.76 2.44 6.94
CA GLY A 82 1.53 1.54 5.82
C GLY A 82 1.79 0.08 6.15
N PHE A 83 2.24 -0.67 5.16
CA PHE A 83 2.47 -2.11 5.25
C PHE A 83 3.97 -2.44 5.22
N LYS A 84 4.38 -3.43 6.00
CA LYS A 84 5.67 -4.11 5.81
C LYS A 84 5.40 -5.28 4.89
N LEU A 85 6.02 -5.25 3.72
CA LEU A 85 6.01 -6.36 2.78
C LEU A 85 7.26 -7.19 3.00
N HIS A 86 7.11 -8.51 2.96
CA HIS A 86 8.20 -9.47 2.97
C HIS A 86 8.17 -10.28 1.66
N PRO A 87 8.44 -9.65 0.50
CA PRO A 87 8.49 -10.38 -0.76
C PRO A 87 9.65 -11.39 -0.72
N MET A 88 9.35 -12.61 -1.16
CA MET A 88 10.36 -13.62 -1.49
C MET A 88 10.64 -13.49 -2.99
N LEU A 89 11.84 -13.04 -3.34
CA LEU A 89 12.28 -12.89 -4.73
C LEU A 89 13.23 -14.03 -5.10
N ASN A 90 13.04 -14.62 -6.27
CA ASN A 90 13.95 -15.60 -6.84
C ASN A 90 15.17 -14.90 -7.47
N ASP A 91 16.21 -15.66 -7.82
CA ASP A 91 17.41 -15.20 -8.54
C ASP A 91 17.11 -14.43 -9.84
N GLN A 92 16.02 -14.79 -10.52
CA GLN A 92 15.51 -14.12 -11.73
C GLN A 92 14.58 -12.91 -11.44
N GLY A 93 14.45 -12.47 -10.18
CA GLY A 93 13.58 -11.36 -9.79
C GLY A 93 12.08 -11.65 -9.80
N ALA A 94 11.69 -12.92 -9.92
CA ALA A 94 10.30 -13.36 -9.84
C ALA A 94 9.86 -13.56 -8.38
N LEU A 95 8.58 -13.36 -8.09
CA LEU A 95 8.05 -13.58 -6.75
C LEU A 95 7.79 -15.06 -6.47
N SER A 96 8.15 -15.49 -5.26
CA SER A 96 7.91 -16.83 -4.73
C SER A 96 6.95 -16.76 -3.53
N GLN A 97 6.21 -17.84 -3.28
CA GLN A 97 5.40 -18.02 -2.07
C GLN A 97 6.13 -19.00 -1.15
N SER A 98 6.20 -18.68 0.15
CA SER A 98 6.43 -19.70 1.17
C SER A 98 5.26 -20.67 1.12
N LYS A 99 5.54 -21.96 0.97
CA LYS A 99 4.55 -23.01 1.21
C LYS A 99 4.11 -23.00 2.68
#